data_AF-A0A966LAN0-F1
#
_entry.id   AF-A0A966LAN0-F1
#
_cell.length_a   1.000
_cell.length_b   1.000
_cell.length_c   1.000
_cell.angle_alpha   90.00
_cell.angle_beta   90.00
_cell.angle_gamma   90.00
#
_symmetry.space_group_name_H-M   'P 1'
#
loop_
_entity.id
_entity.type
_entity.pdbx_description
1 polymer ?
#
loop_
_entity_poly.entity_id
_entity_poly.type
_entity_poly.pdbx_seq_one_letter_code
_entity_poly.pdbx_strand_id
1 'polypeptide(L)'
;MKAIYTQLAAALALTFGIAACVPASTAPLPAPAPAPVQRPAPPRPAPVPQAPAYDSWMDAPATAGAWRYQREARGSLAVFAGGVAGEFALSCNRDTRSIALTRYSGTRAAQAMTIRSETATRSLPVTQSGANPAQAASTLAPTDPLLDAIALSKGRFAVETDGLPPLYLPSHAEVSRVIEDCRG
;
A
#
# COMPACT_ATOMS: atom_id res chain seq x y z
N MET A 1 65.60 -53.30 14.38
CA MET A 1 66.19 -54.32 15.28
C MET A 1 66.71 -53.64 16.53
N LYS A 2 66.45 -54.24 17.71
CA LYS A 2 66.85 -53.88 19.10
C LYS A 2 65.90 -52.88 19.81
N ALA A 3 64.83 -53.35 20.45
CA ALA A 3 64.73 -53.99 21.80
C ALA A 3 64.30 -52.92 22.82
N ILE A 4 63.08 -52.86 23.41
CA ILE A 4 62.32 -53.84 24.19
C ILE A 4 63.21 -54.61 25.18
N TYR A 5 63.42 -54.05 26.38
CA TYR A 5 63.73 -54.70 27.67
C TYR A 5 63.49 -53.60 28.72
N THR A 6 62.45 -53.61 29.57
CA THR A 6 62.29 -54.28 30.89
C THR A 6 61.77 -53.19 31.84
N GLN A 7 60.48 -53.12 32.21
CA GLN A 7 59.80 -53.93 33.24
C GLN A 7 60.53 -53.93 34.59
N LEU A 8 59.73 -53.76 35.66
CA LEU A 8 60.02 -53.99 37.09
C LEU A 8 60.56 -52.75 37.84
N ALA A 9 60.03 -52.32 38.98
CA ALA A 9 59.03 -52.89 39.87
C ALA A 9 58.58 -51.77 40.83
N ALA A 10 57.31 -51.87 41.26
CA ALA A 10 56.85 -51.68 42.62
C ALA A 10 57.54 -50.62 43.52
N ALA A 11 56.74 -49.72 44.09
CA ALA A 11 56.35 -49.83 45.50
C ALA A 11 55.67 -48.55 46.01
N LEU A 12 54.57 -48.79 46.73
CA LEU A 12 54.11 -48.06 47.93
C LEU A 12 53.82 -46.55 47.79
N ALA A 13 52.56 -46.11 47.82
CA ALA A 13 51.70 -46.05 49.01
C ALA A 13 52.30 -45.25 50.18
N LEU A 14 51.50 -44.32 50.72
CA LEU A 14 51.71 -43.48 51.92
C LEU A 14 52.71 -42.33 51.71
N THR A 15 52.31 -41.06 51.73
CA THR A 15 51.92 -40.30 52.94
C THR A 15 51.63 -38.86 52.51
N PHE A 16 50.44 -38.32 52.80
CA PHE A 16 50.15 -37.45 53.95
C PHE A 16 50.73 -36.01 53.85
N GLY A 17 49.83 -35.07 53.54
CA GLY A 17 49.67 -33.78 54.25
C GLY A 17 50.80 -32.74 54.22
N ILE A 18 50.65 -31.73 53.35
CA ILE A 18 51.11 -30.36 53.58
C ILE A 18 50.06 -29.45 52.90
N ALA A 19 49.02 -28.98 53.58
CA ALA A 19 49.00 -27.81 54.46
C ALA A 19 49.54 -26.53 53.78
N ALA A 20 48.59 -25.81 53.17
CA ALA A 20 48.40 -24.35 53.20
C ALA A 20 49.60 -23.40 52.98
N CYS A 21 49.52 -22.60 51.91
CA CYS A 21 49.25 -21.16 52.03
C CYS A 21 49.15 -20.54 50.62
N VAL A 22 47.92 -20.23 50.18
CA VAL A 22 47.72 -19.30 49.06
C VAL A 22 47.03 -18.07 49.64
N PRO A 23 47.64 -16.87 49.57
CA PRO A 23 47.00 -15.66 50.03
C PRO A 23 45.75 -15.41 49.17
N ALA A 24 44.62 -15.14 49.81
CA ALA A 24 43.40 -14.73 49.13
C ALA A 24 43.62 -13.33 48.52
N SER A 25 43.69 -13.24 47.19
CA SER A 25 43.60 -11.96 46.49
C SER A 25 42.22 -11.35 46.75
N THR A 26 42.17 -10.26 47.50
CA THR A 26 41.00 -9.39 47.55
C THR A 26 40.78 -8.76 46.18
N ALA A 27 39.76 -9.25 45.47
CA ALA A 27 39.27 -8.59 44.26
C ALA A 27 38.74 -7.20 44.62
N PRO A 28 39.07 -6.14 43.86
CA PRO A 28 38.47 -4.83 44.04
C PRO A 28 36.95 -4.91 43.85
N LEU A 29 36.19 -4.25 44.73
CA LEU A 29 34.74 -4.12 44.59
C LEU A 29 34.38 -3.52 43.22
N PRO A 30 33.39 -4.07 42.50
CA PRO A 30 32.91 -3.47 41.26
C PRO A 30 32.44 -2.04 41.52
N ALA A 31 32.88 -1.09 40.71
CA ALA A 31 32.38 0.28 40.77
C ALA A 31 30.84 0.30 40.57
N PRO A 32 30.10 1.18 41.25
CA PRO A 32 28.65 1.29 41.06
C PRO A 32 28.35 1.60 39.60
N ALA A 33 27.43 0.85 38.99
CA ALA A 33 26.98 1.09 37.63
C ALA A 33 26.33 2.49 37.55
N PRO A 34 26.62 3.29 36.51
CA PRO A 34 25.99 4.60 36.34
C PRO A 34 24.47 4.42 36.18
N ALA A 35 23.71 5.27 36.88
CA ALA A 35 22.26 5.26 36.81
C ALA A 35 21.77 5.47 35.37
N PRO A 36 20.73 4.73 34.92
CA PRO A 36 20.19 4.90 33.57
C PRO A 36 19.63 6.31 33.38
N VAL A 37 20.22 7.05 32.45
CA VAL A 37 19.76 8.39 32.06
C VAL A 37 18.41 8.21 31.34
N GLN A 38 17.33 8.70 31.93
CA GLN A 38 16.02 8.70 31.27
C GLN A 38 16.06 9.65 30.06
N ARG A 39 15.98 9.09 28.85
CA ARG A 39 15.84 9.86 27.62
C ARG A 39 14.46 10.53 27.63
N PRO A 40 14.34 11.86 27.40
CA PRO A 40 13.06 12.52 27.25
C PRO A 40 12.21 11.82 26.18
N ALA A 41 10.92 11.59 26.49
CA ALA A 41 9.99 11.01 25.54
C ALA A 41 9.90 11.90 24.29
N PRO A 42 9.88 11.32 23.07
CA PRO A 42 9.70 12.10 21.85
C PRO A 42 8.38 12.89 21.91
N PRO A 43 8.35 14.14 21.43
CA PRO A 43 7.14 14.93 21.42
C PRO A 43 6.04 14.20 20.63
N ARG A 44 4.82 14.22 21.17
CA ARG A 44 3.64 13.61 20.52
C ARG A 44 3.49 14.23 19.12
N PRO A 45 3.28 13.42 18.06
CA PRO A 45 2.99 13.95 16.74
C PRO A 45 1.80 14.92 16.82
N ALA A 46 1.93 16.10 16.20
CA ALA A 46 0.83 17.04 16.11
C ALA A 46 -0.37 16.37 15.41
N PRO A 47 -1.62 16.62 15.84
CA PRO A 47 -2.79 16.12 15.13
C PRO A 47 -2.73 16.59 13.67
N VAL A 48 -2.67 15.64 12.74
CA VAL A 48 -2.83 15.95 11.30
C VAL A 48 -4.24 16.50 11.09
N PRO A 49 -4.41 17.64 10.39
CA PRO A 49 -5.73 18.15 10.05
C PRO A 49 -6.53 17.06 9.34
N GLN A 50 -7.65 16.65 9.94
CA GLN A 50 -8.57 15.71 9.32
C GLN A 50 -9.31 16.45 8.20
N ALA A 51 -9.31 15.90 6.98
CA ALA A 51 -10.14 16.43 5.91
C ALA A 51 -11.62 16.43 6.37
N PRO A 52 -12.43 17.43 5.95
CA PRO A 52 -13.84 17.47 6.33
C PRO A 52 -14.53 16.17 5.92
N ALA A 53 -15.24 15.54 6.87
CA ALA A 53 -16.17 14.47 6.56
C ALA A 53 -17.49 15.13 6.08
N TYR A 54 -18.00 14.68 4.94
CA TYR A 54 -19.29 15.13 4.41
C TYR A 54 -20.33 14.03 4.67
N ASP A 55 -21.52 14.40 5.13
CA ASP A 55 -22.63 13.45 5.37
C ASP A 55 -23.08 12.80 4.06
N SER A 56 -23.03 13.55 2.95
CA SER A 56 -23.24 13.05 1.59
C SER A 56 -22.02 13.32 0.72
N TRP A 57 -21.64 12.30 -0.07
CA TRP A 57 -20.59 12.42 -1.08
C TRP A 57 -20.88 13.52 -2.13
N MET A 58 -22.15 13.91 -2.31
CA MET A 58 -22.52 14.99 -3.23
C MET A 58 -22.17 16.38 -2.71
N ASP A 59 -22.08 16.55 -1.39
CA ASP A 59 -21.74 17.83 -0.75
C ASP A 59 -20.23 18.08 -0.74
N ALA A 60 -19.44 17.04 -1.00
CA ALA A 60 -18.00 17.17 -1.12
C ALA A 60 -17.63 18.07 -2.32
N PRO A 61 -16.59 18.92 -2.21
CA PRO A 61 -16.07 19.71 -3.32
C PRO A 61 -15.71 18.81 -4.50
N ALA A 62 -16.04 19.27 -5.72
CA ALA A 62 -15.61 18.59 -6.93
C ALA A 62 -14.08 18.49 -6.95
N THR A 63 -13.54 17.35 -7.39
CA THR A 63 -12.10 17.20 -7.50
C THR A 63 -11.58 18.12 -8.58
N ALA A 64 -10.52 18.88 -8.27
CA ALA A 64 -9.87 19.73 -9.25
C ALA A 64 -9.28 18.88 -10.39
N GLY A 65 -9.53 19.29 -11.64
CA GLY A 65 -9.06 18.60 -12.83
C GLY A 65 -10.03 18.79 -14.00
N ALA A 66 -9.67 18.20 -15.14
CA ALA A 66 -10.48 18.26 -16.34
C ALA A 66 -10.42 16.94 -17.12
N TRP A 67 -11.52 16.62 -17.79
CA TRP A 67 -11.59 15.53 -18.75
C TRP A 67 -10.91 15.91 -20.06
N ARG A 68 -10.22 14.94 -20.65
CA ARG A 68 -9.70 15.00 -22.01
C ARG A 68 -10.05 13.71 -22.73
N TYR A 69 -10.75 13.85 -23.84
CA TYR A 69 -11.08 12.73 -24.72
C TYR A 69 -10.02 12.56 -25.82
N GLN A 70 -9.68 11.32 -26.12
CA GLN A 70 -8.79 10.94 -27.21
C GLN A 70 -9.36 9.72 -27.93
N ARG A 71 -9.28 9.75 -29.26
CA ARG A 71 -9.53 8.58 -30.09
C ARG A 71 -8.24 7.78 -30.20
N GLU A 72 -8.32 6.48 -30.01
CA GLU A 72 -7.18 5.57 -30.14
C GLU A 72 -7.41 4.61 -31.31
N ALA A 73 -6.32 4.00 -31.82
CA ALA A 73 -6.42 3.09 -32.96
C ALA A 73 -7.35 1.89 -32.69
N ARG A 74 -7.42 1.44 -31.43
CA ARG A 74 -8.20 0.27 -31.00
C ARG A 74 -9.33 0.64 -30.03
N GLY A 75 -9.74 1.90 -29.99
CA GLY A 75 -10.85 2.35 -29.15
C GLY A 75 -10.84 3.85 -28.85
N SER A 76 -11.10 4.18 -27.59
CA SER A 76 -11.21 5.56 -27.13
C SER A 76 -10.81 5.65 -25.67
N LEU A 77 -10.36 6.83 -25.27
CA LEU A 77 -9.85 7.11 -23.93
C LEU A 77 -10.40 8.46 -23.46
N ALA A 78 -10.90 8.50 -22.23
CA ALA A 78 -11.17 9.72 -21.50
C ALA A 78 -10.32 9.72 -20.25
N VAL A 79 -9.46 10.73 -20.07
CA VAL A 79 -8.61 10.89 -18.89
C VAL A 79 -9.01 12.14 -18.12
N PHE A 80 -9.23 11.99 -16.83
CA PHE A 80 -9.38 13.09 -15.88
C PHE A 80 -8.04 13.33 -15.17
N ALA A 81 -7.48 14.53 -15.33
CA ALA A 81 -6.19 14.89 -14.76
C ALA A 81 -6.11 16.38 -14.38
N GLY A 82 -5.00 16.78 -13.76
CA GLY A 82 -4.72 18.18 -13.39
C GLY A 82 -4.96 18.53 -11.91
N GLY A 83 -5.32 17.56 -11.08
CA GLY A 83 -5.48 17.71 -9.64
C GLY A 83 -4.47 16.90 -8.83
N VAL A 84 -4.29 17.28 -7.55
CA VAL A 84 -3.38 16.59 -6.62
C VAL A 84 -3.96 15.29 -6.03
N ALA A 85 -5.27 15.08 -6.17
CA ALA A 85 -5.94 13.84 -5.74
C ALA A 85 -5.60 12.65 -6.66
N GLY A 86 -4.95 12.88 -7.79
CA GLY A 86 -4.57 11.87 -8.78
C GLY A 86 -5.54 11.78 -9.96
N GLU A 87 -5.24 10.87 -10.88
CA GLU A 87 -5.93 10.76 -12.17
C GLU A 87 -6.89 9.58 -12.21
N PHE A 88 -7.84 9.64 -13.14
CA PHE A 88 -8.77 8.56 -13.45
C PHE A 88 -9.00 8.49 -14.96
N ALA A 89 -9.16 7.28 -15.50
CA ALA A 89 -9.46 7.11 -16.91
C ALA A 89 -10.56 6.09 -17.16
N LEU A 90 -11.31 6.34 -18.22
CA LEU A 90 -12.15 5.35 -18.88
C LEU A 90 -11.52 5.04 -20.24
N SER A 91 -11.24 3.78 -20.52
CA SER A 91 -10.77 3.35 -21.84
C SER A 91 -11.66 2.26 -22.42
N CYS A 92 -12.05 2.45 -23.66
CA CYS A 92 -12.65 1.39 -24.47
C CYS A 92 -11.55 0.62 -25.19
N ASN A 93 -11.55 -0.70 -25.04
CA ASN A 93 -10.81 -1.60 -25.91
C ASN A 93 -11.81 -2.33 -26.84
N ARG A 94 -11.75 -2.04 -28.13
CA ARG A 94 -12.64 -2.62 -29.14
C ARG A 94 -12.29 -4.07 -29.50
N ASP A 95 -11.02 -4.46 -29.35
CA ASP A 95 -10.60 -5.84 -29.62
C ASP A 95 -11.23 -6.81 -28.62
N THR A 96 -11.27 -6.41 -27.35
CA THR A 96 -11.88 -7.21 -26.27
C THR A 96 -13.31 -6.82 -25.94
N ARG A 97 -13.85 -5.78 -26.59
CA ARG A 97 -15.15 -5.15 -26.30
C ARG A 97 -15.36 -4.96 -24.80
N SER A 98 -14.46 -4.21 -24.19
CA SER A 98 -14.49 -3.95 -22.75
C SER A 98 -14.15 -2.51 -22.43
N ILE A 99 -14.67 -2.03 -21.30
CA ILE A 99 -14.35 -0.71 -20.76
C ILE A 99 -13.54 -0.90 -19.48
N ALA A 100 -12.34 -0.34 -19.43
CA ALA A 100 -11.54 -0.29 -18.21
C ALA A 100 -11.77 1.05 -17.48
N LEU A 101 -12.03 0.94 -16.17
CA LEU A 101 -12.05 2.03 -15.22
C LEU A 101 -10.72 2.01 -14.47
N THR A 102 -9.85 2.98 -14.73
CA THR A 102 -8.47 2.98 -14.23
C THR A 102 -8.23 4.14 -13.29
N ARG A 103 -7.85 3.82 -12.05
CA ARG A 103 -7.37 4.78 -11.06
C ARG A 103 -5.84 4.75 -11.04
N TYR A 104 -5.22 5.88 -11.36
CA TYR A 104 -3.77 6.03 -11.29
C TYR A 104 -3.36 6.43 -9.88
N SER A 105 -2.33 5.79 -9.35
CA SER A 105 -1.77 6.11 -8.03
C SER A 105 -0.27 5.85 -7.94
N GLY A 106 0.39 6.50 -7.00
CA GLY A 106 1.78 6.18 -6.66
C GLY A 106 1.94 4.97 -5.74
N THR A 107 0.83 4.39 -5.24
CA THR A 107 0.83 3.44 -4.11
C THR A 107 0.09 2.15 -4.45
N ARG A 108 0.76 1.00 -4.33
CA ARG A 108 0.16 -0.33 -4.55
C ARG A 108 -0.51 -0.83 -3.26
N ALA A 109 -1.84 -0.76 -3.16
CA ALA A 109 -2.54 -1.42 -2.04
C ALA A 109 -4.05 -1.70 -2.26
N ALA A 110 -4.73 -1.04 -3.20
CA ALA A 110 -6.18 -1.16 -3.28
C ALA A 110 -6.63 -2.52 -3.83
N GLN A 111 -7.59 -3.17 -3.17
CA GLN A 111 -8.19 -4.43 -3.62
C GLN A 111 -9.54 -4.23 -4.30
N ALA A 112 -10.20 -3.11 -4.01
CA ALA A 112 -11.45 -2.72 -4.63
C ALA A 112 -11.49 -1.22 -4.97
N MET A 113 -12.38 -0.88 -5.90
CA MET A 113 -12.74 0.48 -6.28
C MET A 113 -14.25 0.62 -6.20
N THR A 114 -14.74 1.52 -5.37
CA THR A 114 -16.17 1.78 -5.22
C THR A 114 -16.57 2.96 -6.08
N ILE A 115 -17.56 2.74 -6.95
CA ILE A 115 -18.18 3.78 -7.76
C ILE A 115 -19.51 4.15 -7.11
N ARG A 116 -19.72 5.44 -6.87
CA ARG A 116 -21.00 6.00 -6.40
C ARG A 116 -21.53 6.98 -7.42
N SER A 117 -22.75 6.79 -7.86
CA SER A 117 -23.51 7.69 -8.74
C SER A 117 -24.84 8.03 -8.07
N GLU A 118 -25.66 8.86 -8.71
CA GLU A 118 -27.01 9.15 -8.21
C GLU A 118 -27.87 7.89 -8.02
N THR A 119 -27.76 6.91 -8.93
CA THR A 119 -28.67 5.74 -8.97
C THR A 119 -28.01 4.42 -8.59
N ALA A 120 -26.68 4.37 -8.47
CA ALA A 120 -25.96 3.15 -8.16
C ALA A 120 -24.75 3.39 -7.24
N THR A 121 -24.53 2.46 -6.32
CA THR A 121 -23.26 2.32 -5.58
C THR A 121 -22.77 0.89 -5.75
N ARG A 122 -21.57 0.70 -6.33
CA ARG A 122 -21.02 -0.62 -6.59
C ARG A 122 -19.53 -0.68 -6.31
N SER A 123 -19.12 -1.67 -5.53
CA SER A 123 -17.71 -2.00 -5.32
C SER A 123 -17.24 -2.98 -6.39
N LEU A 124 -16.13 -2.65 -7.04
CA LEU A 124 -15.54 -3.40 -8.15
C LEU A 124 -14.20 -3.99 -7.71
N PRO A 125 -13.91 -5.26 -8.01
CA PRO A 125 -12.56 -5.78 -7.83
C PRO A 125 -11.60 -5.05 -8.78
N VAL A 126 -10.39 -4.76 -8.31
CA VAL A 126 -9.35 -4.14 -9.14
C VAL A 126 -8.18 -5.08 -9.38
N THR A 127 -7.70 -5.07 -10.61
CA THR A 127 -6.41 -5.64 -10.98
C THR A 127 -5.35 -4.56 -10.90
N GLN A 128 -4.31 -4.82 -10.12
CA GLN A 128 -3.17 -3.90 -10.00
C GLN A 128 -2.19 -4.15 -11.15
N SER A 129 -1.76 -3.09 -11.83
CA SER A 129 -0.64 -3.14 -12.76
C SER A 129 0.62 -2.61 -12.09
N GLY A 130 1.73 -3.31 -12.33
CA GLY A 130 3.05 -2.90 -11.87
C GLY A 130 3.65 -1.69 -12.60
N ALA A 131 2.90 -1.06 -13.51
CA ALA A 131 3.27 0.14 -14.23
C ALA A 131 3.72 1.29 -13.29
N ASN A 132 4.44 2.26 -13.85
CA ASN A 132 4.83 3.50 -13.15
C ASN A 132 4.22 4.71 -13.89
N PRO A 133 3.26 5.45 -13.29
CA PRO A 133 2.70 5.23 -11.95
C PRO A 133 1.86 3.94 -11.86
N ALA A 134 1.67 3.45 -10.63
CA ALA A 134 0.87 2.25 -10.37
C ALA A 134 -0.59 2.48 -10.75
N GLN A 135 -1.26 1.43 -11.22
CA GLN A 135 -2.63 1.53 -11.73
C GLN A 135 -3.50 0.47 -11.08
N ALA A 136 -4.68 0.87 -10.64
CA ALA A 136 -5.75 -0.01 -10.18
C ALA A 136 -6.89 0.04 -11.21
N ALA A 137 -7.14 -1.05 -11.91
CA ALA A 137 -8.11 -1.08 -12.99
C ALA A 137 -9.21 -2.12 -12.72
N SER A 138 -10.46 -1.78 -13.04
CA SER A 138 -11.55 -2.74 -13.14
C SER A 138 -12.11 -2.73 -14.56
N THR A 139 -12.54 -3.89 -15.05
CA THR A 139 -13.00 -4.05 -16.44
C THR A 139 -14.48 -4.44 -16.45
N LEU A 140 -15.27 -3.70 -17.23
CA LEU A 140 -16.71 -3.88 -17.37
C LEU A 140 -17.06 -4.23 -18.82
N ALA A 141 -18.18 -4.93 -19.00
CA ALA A 141 -18.79 -5.07 -20.32
C ALA A 141 -19.39 -3.73 -20.77
N PRO A 142 -19.41 -3.38 -22.07
CA PRO A 142 -20.00 -2.13 -22.58
C PRO A 142 -21.50 -1.97 -22.27
N THR A 143 -22.20 -3.07 -21.99
CA THR A 143 -23.62 -3.13 -21.63
C THR A 143 -23.85 -3.12 -20.13
N ASP A 144 -22.81 -2.98 -19.31
CA ASP A 144 -22.95 -2.96 -17.85
C ASP A 144 -23.74 -1.72 -17.40
N PRO A 145 -24.85 -1.88 -16.64
CA PRO A 145 -25.71 -0.78 -16.23
C PRO A 145 -25.02 0.26 -15.32
N LEU A 146 -23.89 -0.08 -14.70
CA LEU A 146 -23.11 0.92 -13.96
C LEU A 146 -22.60 2.03 -14.87
N LEU A 147 -22.30 1.73 -16.14
CA LEU A 147 -21.82 2.72 -17.10
C LEU A 147 -22.90 3.78 -17.38
N ASP A 148 -24.16 3.37 -17.50
CA ASP A 148 -25.29 4.30 -17.64
C ASP A 148 -25.51 5.11 -16.36
N ALA A 149 -25.38 4.48 -15.19
CA ALA A 149 -25.48 5.19 -13.91
C ALA A 149 -24.40 6.27 -13.74
N ILE A 150 -23.18 6.04 -14.25
CA ILE A 150 -22.11 7.03 -14.29
C ILE A 150 -22.44 8.15 -15.28
N ALA A 151 -22.77 7.79 -16.53
CA ALA A 151 -22.99 8.73 -17.63
C ALA A 151 -24.17 9.67 -17.40
N LEU A 152 -25.24 9.16 -16.76
CA LEU A 152 -26.48 9.88 -16.52
C LEU A 152 -26.57 10.51 -15.12
N SER A 153 -25.53 10.37 -14.29
CA SER A 153 -25.50 10.97 -12.95
C SER A 153 -25.63 12.50 -13.03
N LYS A 154 -26.47 13.12 -12.20
CA LYS A 154 -26.61 14.58 -12.16
C LYS A 154 -25.32 15.26 -11.69
N GLY A 155 -24.54 15.72 -12.65
CA GLY A 155 -23.36 16.53 -12.44
C GLY A 155 -22.10 15.74 -12.14
N ARG A 156 -22.12 14.76 -11.22
CA ARG A 156 -20.90 14.04 -10.79
C ARG A 156 -21.15 12.61 -10.30
N PHE A 157 -20.07 11.86 -10.14
CA PHE A 157 -19.99 10.55 -9.49
C PHE A 157 -18.71 10.48 -8.65
N ALA A 158 -18.69 9.61 -7.63
CA ALA A 158 -17.52 9.38 -6.79
C ALA A 158 -16.78 8.10 -7.20
N VAL A 159 -15.45 8.15 -7.13
CA VAL A 159 -14.54 7.01 -7.23
C VAL A 159 -13.75 6.93 -5.94
N GLU A 160 -14.00 5.89 -5.18
CA GLU A 160 -13.36 5.62 -3.90
C GLU A 160 -12.44 4.40 -4.06
N THR A 161 -11.22 4.49 -3.54
CA THR A 161 -10.23 3.44 -3.67
C THR A 161 -9.41 3.42 -2.38
N ASP A 162 -9.31 2.27 -1.74
CA ASP A 162 -8.70 2.18 -0.41
C ASP A 162 -7.28 2.75 -0.38
N GLY A 163 -7.01 3.61 0.60
CA GLY A 163 -5.72 4.27 0.77
C GLY A 163 -5.48 5.45 -0.17
N LEU A 164 -6.45 5.83 -1.01
CA LEU A 164 -6.38 7.02 -1.87
C LEU A 164 -7.47 8.04 -1.51
N PRO A 165 -7.21 9.34 -1.72
CA PRO A 165 -8.27 10.34 -1.66
C PRO A 165 -9.39 9.99 -2.66
N PRO A 166 -10.67 10.14 -2.27
CA PRO A 166 -11.78 9.95 -3.18
C PRO A 166 -11.74 10.98 -4.31
N LEU A 167 -12.17 10.58 -5.50
CA LEU A 167 -12.39 11.49 -6.61
C LEU A 167 -13.87 11.75 -6.76
N TYR A 168 -14.27 13.03 -6.80
CA TYR A 168 -15.61 13.48 -7.13
C TYR A 168 -15.57 14.06 -8.54
N LEU A 169 -15.86 13.20 -9.52
CA LEU A 169 -15.63 13.44 -10.94
C LEU A 169 -16.89 13.92 -11.63
N PRO A 170 -16.80 14.90 -12.52
CA PRO A 170 -17.97 15.35 -13.26
C PRO A 170 -18.39 14.31 -14.32
N SER A 171 -19.70 14.10 -14.50
CA SER A 171 -20.28 13.21 -15.53
C SER A 171 -20.39 13.92 -16.89
N HIS A 172 -19.27 14.41 -17.42
CA HIS A 172 -19.23 15.17 -18.67
C HIS A 172 -19.31 14.26 -19.93
N ALA A 173 -19.43 14.91 -21.10
CA ALA A 173 -19.63 14.25 -22.39
C ALA A 173 -18.50 13.28 -22.78
N GLU A 174 -17.27 13.48 -22.32
CA GLU A 174 -16.12 12.61 -22.60
C GLU A 174 -16.34 11.19 -22.07
N VAL A 175 -16.94 11.06 -20.88
CA VAL A 175 -17.28 9.78 -20.25
C VAL A 175 -18.32 9.04 -21.09
N SER A 176 -19.43 9.71 -21.41
CA SER A 176 -20.49 9.15 -22.25
C SER A 176 -19.96 8.75 -23.63
N ARG A 177 -19.07 9.56 -24.22
CA ARG A 177 -18.50 9.28 -25.52
C ARG A 177 -17.66 8.01 -25.55
N VAL A 178 -16.86 7.73 -24.52
CA VAL A 178 -16.10 6.47 -24.44
C VAL A 178 -17.04 5.27 -24.33
N ILE A 179 -18.10 5.39 -23.54
CA ILE A 179 -19.10 4.33 -23.35
C ILE A 179 -19.78 4.00 -24.68
N GLU A 180 -20.28 5.01 -25.38
CA GLU A 180 -20.95 4.83 -26.67
C GLU A 180 -20.00 4.31 -27.75
N ASP A 181 -18.77 4.84 -27.84
CA ASP A 181 -17.75 4.34 -28.78
C ASP A 181 -17.42 2.85 -28.59
N CYS A 182 -17.69 2.30 -27.40
CA CYS A 182 -17.47 0.88 -27.06
C CYS A 182 -18.70 0.00 -27.30
N ARG A 183 -19.90 0.58 -27.31
CA ARG A 183 -21.15 -0.13 -27.61
C ARG A 183 -21.29 -0.44 -29.10
N GLY A 184 -20.73 0.42 -29.96
CA GLY A 184 -20.65 0.22 -31.41
C GLY A 184 -21.62 1.11 -32.16
#